data_AF-A0A1Y2CBD1-F1
#
_entry.id   AF-A0A1Y2CBD1-F1
#
_cell.length_a   1.000
_cell.length_b   1.000
_cell.length_c   1.000
_cell.angle_alpha   90.00
_cell.angle_beta   90.00
_cell.angle_gamma   90.00
#
_symmetry.space_group_name_H-M   'P 1'
#
loop_
_entity.id
_entity.type
_entity.pdbx_description
1 polymer ?
#
loop_
_entity_poly.entity_id
_entity_poly.type
_entity_poly.pdbx_seq_one_letter_code
_entity_poly.pdbx_strand_id
1 'polypeptide(L)'
;MTLETVEQQPSAAEAFPSHKVRQESPVYRIRIGVLSVLASVCFAGLIYLISFVFLIEKASISNKKCPKAITSFNIQLLLLSVSAAGLCADYAYHLGHLEYTGEGQYIFIAIFEIFYIQYSWARSKYIAYGVMPWCTEICGWIVWFSPALLIPQVIPPISTTVGYFNDTIYLMFIYLPIAAAAFTVLFDCFLLVVFINYIRQHTVMSAADAISPQFLIITKYGTTACIAGITSVGLLGGATEVDMELAYNLTVLSTACLFFFSWLC
;
A
#
# COMPACT_ATOMS: atom_id res chain seq x y z
N MET A 1 29.74 -23.33 53.13
CA MET A 1 28.44 -22.63 53.11
C MET A 1 28.71 -21.25 52.52
N THR A 2 28.74 -21.17 51.19
CA THR A 2 29.06 -19.98 50.42
C THR A 2 27.74 -19.27 50.11
N LEU A 3 27.59 -18.04 50.61
CA LEU A 3 26.50 -17.15 50.27
C LEU A 3 26.66 -16.73 48.80
N GLU A 4 25.83 -17.28 47.93
CA GLU A 4 25.63 -16.72 46.59
C GLU A 4 24.90 -15.39 46.75
N THR A 5 25.65 -14.31 46.51
CA THR A 5 25.09 -12.98 46.29
C THR A 5 24.26 -13.02 45.01
N VAL A 6 22.94 -13.05 45.17
CA VAL A 6 21.97 -12.87 44.08
C VAL A 6 22.17 -11.47 43.51
N GLU A 7 22.81 -11.40 42.34
CA GLU A 7 22.91 -10.18 41.56
C GLU A 7 21.51 -9.77 41.11
N GLN A 8 21.01 -8.69 41.69
CA GLN A 8 19.71 -8.13 41.39
C GLN A 8 19.79 -7.51 39.98
N GLN A 9 19.38 -8.28 38.97
CA GLN A 9 19.30 -7.83 37.59
C GLN A 9 18.44 -6.55 37.56
N PRO A 10 18.95 -5.42 37.03
CA PRO A 10 18.17 -4.19 36.96
C PRO A 10 16.91 -4.46 36.16
N SER A 11 15.77 -4.11 36.75
CA SER A 11 14.45 -4.20 36.13
C SER A 11 14.52 -3.58 34.74
N ALA A 12 14.23 -4.38 33.71
CA ALA A 12 14.17 -3.94 32.30
C ALA A 12 13.18 -2.78 32.05
N ALA A 13 12.43 -2.35 33.08
CA ALA A 13 11.53 -1.21 33.03
C ALA A 13 12.21 0.17 33.00
N GLU A 14 13.52 0.29 33.30
CA GLU A 14 14.20 1.60 33.35
C GLU A 14 15.00 1.96 32.07
N ALA A 15 15.13 1.07 31.10
CA ALA A 15 15.93 1.32 29.90
C ALA A 15 15.15 1.97 28.73
N PHE A 16 13.82 2.04 28.81
CA PHE A 16 13.02 2.68 27.77
C PHE A 16 12.67 4.12 28.18
N PRO A 17 13.08 5.14 27.42
CA PRO A 17 12.67 6.52 27.70
C PRO A 17 11.15 6.56 27.77
N SER A 18 10.62 7.07 28.90
CA SER A 18 9.17 7.08 29.15
C SER A 18 8.42 7.57 27.92
N HIS A 19 7.32 6.91 27.55
CA HIS A 19 6.57 7.18 26.32
C HIS A 19 6.27 8.68 26.08
N LYS A 20 6.15 9.47 27.14
CA LYS A 20 6.03 10.95 27.08
C LYS A 20 7.23 11.65 26.44
N VAL A 21 8.47 11.21 26.72
CA VAL A 21 9.70 11.78 26.17
C VAL A 21 9.81 11.53 24.67
N ARG A 22 9.31 10.39 24.18
CA ARG A 22 9.34 10.03 22.75
C ARG A 22 8.38 10.89 21.90
N GLN A 23 7.26 11.31 22.47
CA GLN A 23 6.22 12.11 21.80
C GLN A 23 6.64 13.59 21.60
N GLU A 24 7.58 14.10 22.39
CA GLU A 24 8.10 15.46 22.25
C GLU A 24 9.19 15.58 21.17
N SER A 25 9.65 14.46 20.60
CA SER A 25 10.63 14.48 19.53
C SER A 25 10.08 15.25 18.31
N PRO A 26 10.86 16.19 17.74
CA PRO A 26 10.44 16.94 16.55
C PRO A 26 10.11 16.02 15.36
N VAL A 27 10.72 14.83 15.31
CA VAL A 27 10.47 13.81 14.28
C VAL A 27 9.02 13.31 14.31
N TYR A 28 8.45 13.07 15.50
CA TYR A 28 7.06 12.60 15.64
C TYR A 28 6.07 13.66 15.18
N ARG A 29 6.29 14.93 15.54
CA ARG A 29 5.44 16.05 15.10
C ARG A 29 5.47 16.23 13.59
N ILE A 30 6.64 16.08 12.96
CA ILE A 30 6.76 16.12 11.50
C ILE A 30 5.97 14.97 10.85
N ARG A 31 6.06 13.74 11.38
CA ARG A 31 5.29 12.59 10.85
C ARG A 31 3.78 12.82 10.91
N ILE A 32 3.28 13.24 12.07
CA ILE A 32 1.86 13.55 12.26
C ILE A 32 1.44 14.63 11.25
N GLY A 33 2.24 15.68 11.07
CA GLY A 33 1.98 16.74 10.09
C GLY A 33 1.90 16.20 8.66
N VAL A 34 2.89 15.41 8.21
CA VAL A 34 2.92 14.82 6.87
C VAL A 34 1.69 13.92 6.64
N LEU A 35 1.37 13.04 7.58
CA LEU A 35 0.24 12.13 7.47
C LEU A 35 -1.10 12.85 7.48
N SER A 36 -1.22 13.90 8.29
CA SER A 36 -2.43 14.73 8.35
C SER A 36 -2.64 15.49 7.03
N VAL A 37 -1.57 15.99 6.42
CA VAL A 37 -1.62 16.61 5.09
C VAL A 37 -2.01 15.57 4.03
N LEU A 38 -1.39 14.39 4.03
CA LEU A 38 -1.75 13.31 3.10
C LEU A 38 -3.21 12.88 3.26
N ALA A 39 -3.68 12.66 4.49
CA ALA A 39 -5.07 12.36 4.79
C ALA A 39 -6.01 13.45 4.24
N SER A 40 -5.68 14.72 4.47
CA SER A 40 -6.48 15.85 3.98
C SER A 40 -6.55 15.90 2.45
N VAL A 41 -5.43 15.64 1.77
CA VAL A 41 -5.38 15.54 0.31
C VAL A 41 -6.22 14.36 -0.19
N CYS A 42 -6.13 13.19 0.46
CA CYS A 42 -6.95 12.03 0.14
C CYS A 42 -8.45 12.30 0.35
N PHE A 43 -8.83 12.97 1.45
CA PHE A 43 -10.22 13.36 1.69
C PHE A 43 -10.72 14.39 0.68
N ALA A 44 -9.91 15.39 0.32
CA ALA A 44 -10.27 16.34 -0.73
C ALA A 44 -10.48 15.64 -2.08
N GLY A 45 -9.58 14.73 -2.45
CA GLY A 45 -9.71 13.88 -3.64
C GLY A 45 -10.96 13.00 -3.60
N LEU A 46 -11.28 12.42 -2.44
CA LEU A 46 -12.48 11.62 -2.23
C LEU A 46 -13.76 12.45 -2.38
N ILE A 47 -13.82 13.65 -1.77
CA ILE A 47 -14.94 14.58 -1.91
C ILE A 47 -15.12 14.97 -3.38
N TYR A 48 -14.03 15.29 -4.08
CA TYR A 48 -14.06 15.61 -5.51
C TYR A 48 -14.60 14.43 -6.33
N LEU A 49 -14.11 13.21 -6.08
CA LEU A 49 -14.53 12.00 -6.79
C LEU A 49 -16.01 11.68 -6.54
N ILE A 50 -16.48 11.73 -5.29
CA ILE A 50 -17.89 11.53 -4.94
C ILE A 50 -18.76 12.58 -5.61
N SER A 51 -18.36 13.86 -5.56
CA SER A 51 -19.08 14.96 -6.20
C SER A 51 -19.16 14.76 -7.71
N PHE A 52 -18.06 14.35 -8.35
CA PHE A 52 -17.99 14.06 -9.77
C PHE A 52 -18.92 12.90 -10.17
N VAL A 53 -18.86 11.78 -9.43
CA VAL A 53 -19.74 10.61 -9.65
C VAL A 53 -21.20 11.01 -9.50
N PHE A 54 -21.54 11.77 -8.46
CA PHE A 54 -22.92 12.22 -8.23
C PHE A 54 -23.43 13.16 -9.32
N LEU A 55 -22.60 14.10 -9.78
CA LEU A 55 -22.95 15.03 -10.86
C LEU A 55 -23.17 14.30 -12.19
N ILE A 56 -22.31 13.33 -12.53
CA ILE A 56 -22.47 12.54 -13.75
C ILE A 56 -23.68 11.61 -13.65
N GLU A 57 -23.91 10.96 -12.51
CA GLU A 57 -25.11 10.14 -12.33
C GLU A 57 -26.38 10.97 -12.43
N LYS A 58 -26.41 12.15 -11.81
CA LYS A 58 -27.54 13.09 -11.95
C LYS A 58 -27.78 13.46 -13.41
N ALA A 59 -26.71 13.71 -14.18
CA ALA A 59 -26.80 13.96 -15.62
C ALA A 59 -27.27 12.73 -16.41
N SER A 60 -26.83 11.52 -16.04
CA SER A 60 -27.21 10.24 -16.64
C SER A 60 -28.69 9.90 -16.40
N ILE A 61 -29.20 10.18 -15.20
CA ILE A 61 -30.64 10.03 -14.89
C ILE A 61 -31.46 11.00 -15.73
N SER A 62 -30.98 12.24 -15.89
CA SER A 62 -31.68 13.27 -16.68
C SER A 62 -31.60 13.04 -18.19
N ASN A 63 -30.55 12.39 -18.68
CA ASN A 63 -30.33 12.14 -20.11
C ASN A 63 -29.79 10.73 -20.33
N LYS A 64 -30.62 9.84 -20.88
CA LYS A 64 -30.26 8.43 -21.17
C LYS A 64 -29.08 8.26 -22.14
N LYS A 65 -28.67 9.32 -22.84
CA LYS A 65 -27.47 9.31 -23.70
C LYS A 65 -26.17 9.62 -22.94
N CYS A 66 -26.26 10.11 -21.70
CA CYS A 66 -25.08 10.33 -20.88
C CYS A 66 -24.56 9.00 -20.32
N PRO A 67 -23.23 8.81 -20.27
CA PRO A 67 -22.64 7.61 -19.71
C PRO A 67 -22.90 7.54 -18.20
N LYS A 68 -23.13 6.32 -17.69
CA LYS A 68 -23.26 6.06 -16.25
C LYS A 68 -21.93 6.31 -15.56
N ALA A 69 -21.95 6.98 -14.42
CA ALA A 69 -20.76 7.23 -13.60
C ALA A 69 -20.46 6.04 -12.68
N ILE A 70 -21.49 5.29 -12.25
CA ILE A 70 -21.33 4.09 -11.43
C ILE A 70 -20.98 2.93 -12.36
N THR A 71 -19.69 2.84 -12.66
CA THR A 71 -19.08 1.69 -13.32
C THR A 71 -18.26 0.89 -12.32
N SER A 72 -18.04 -0.40 -12.58
CA SER A 72 -17.17 -1.24 -11.74
C SER A 72 -15.78 -0.60 -11.56
N PHE A 73 -15.26 0.04 -12.60
CA PHE A 73 -14.00 0.77 -12.57
C PHE A 73 -14.01 1.96 -11.59
N ASN A 74 -15.05 2.80 -11.64
CA ASN A 74 -15.17 3.96 -10.74
C ASN A 74 -15.42 3.54 -9.28
N ILE A 75 -16.14 2.43 -9.05
CA ILE A 75 -16.32 1.87 -7.71
C ILE A 75 -14.97 1.41 -7.14
N GLN A 76 -14.14 0.73 -7.92
CA GLN A 76 -12.80 0.31 -7.49
C GLN A 76 -11.91 1.51 -7.15
N LEU A 77 -11.90 2.56 -7.98
CA LEU A 77 -11.19 3.81 -7.70
C LEU A 77 -11.68 4.51 -6.43
N LEU A 78 -13.00 4.50 -6.21
CA LEU A 78 -13.58 5.06 -5.00
C LEU A 78 -13.10 4.28 -3.76
N LEU A 79 -13.14 2.95 -3.81
CA LEU A 79 -12.72 2.09 -2.70
C LEU A 79 -11.21 2.22 -2.42
N LEU A 80 -10.39 2.34 -3.46
CA LEU A 80 -8.97 2.68 -3.31
C LEU A 80 -8.77 4.01 -2.61
N SER A 81 -9.51 5.04 -3.01
CA SER A 81 -9.40 6.40 -2.43
C SER A 81 -9.85 6.42 -0.97
N VAL A 82 -10.96 5.75 -0.65
CA VAL A 82 -11.47 5.60 0.72
C VAL A 82 -10.45 4.88 1.60
N SER A 83 -9.84 3.81 1.08
CA SER A 83 -8.88 3.01 1.83
C SER A 83 -7.59 3.78 2.10
N ALA A 84 -7.08 4.52 1.11
CA ALA A 84 -5.92 5.40 1.31
C ALA A 84 -6.18 6.51 2.34
N ALA A 85 -7.37 7.13 2.28
CA ALA A 85 -7.78 8.13 3.27
C ALA A 85 -7.90 7.52 4.67
N GLY A 86 -8.53 6.36 4.79
CA GLY A 86 -8.69 5.62 6.04
C GLY A 86 -7.35 5.23 6.65
N LEU A 87 -6.43 4.68 5.86
CA LEU A 87 -5.06 4.36 6.27
C LEU A 87 -4.33 5.58 6.85
N CYS A 88 -4.33 6.71 6.13
CA CYS A 88 -3.64 7.91 6.58
C CYS A 88 -4.28 8.49 7.86
N ALA A 89 -5.61 8.49 7.93
CA ALA A 89 -6.36 8.99 9.09
C ALA A 89 -6.12 8.12 10.33
N ASP A 90 -6.18 6.80 10.19
CA ASP A 90 -5.95 5.85 11.28
C ASP A 90 -4.52 5.96 11.82
N TYR A 91 -3.54 6.05 10.91
CA TYR A 91 -2.14 6.15 11.31
C TYR A 91 -1.81 7.51 11.96
N ALA A 92 -2.37 8.61 11.45
CA ALA A 92 -2.26 9.91 12.10
C ALA A 92 -2.91 9.91 13.50
N TYR A 93 -4.06 9.26 13.64
CA TYR A 93 -4.77 9.14 14.91
C TYR A 93 -3.96 8.33 15.93
N HIS A 94 -3.38 7.19 15.51
CA HIS A 94 -2.50 6.37 16.33
C HIS A 94 -1.27 7.13 16.86
N LEU A 95 -0.60 7.90 15.99
CA LEU A 95 0.54 8.72 16.42
C LEU A 95 0.14 9.84 17.40
N GLY A 96 -1.11 10.33 17.32
CA GLY A 96 -1.66 11.30 18.25
C GLY A 96 -2.17 10.71 19.57
N HIS A 97 -2.58 9.44 19.57
CA HIS A 97 -3.23 8.77 20.69
C HIS A 97 -2.55 7.43 20.96
N LEU A 98 -1.53 7.43 21.81
CA LEU A 98 -0.73 6.23 22.11
C LEU A 98 -1.53 5.08 22.76
N GLU A 99 -2.70 5.38 23.32
CA GLU A 99 -3.63 4.37 23.87
C GLU A 99 -4.39 3.62 22.76
N TYR A 100 -4.46 4.20 21.56
CA TYR A 100 -5.05 3.55 20.40
C TYR A 100 -4.01 2.62 19.76
N THR A 101 -4.39 1.37 19.50
CA THR A 101 -3.47 0.34 18.98
C THR A 101 -3.08 0.54 17.51
N GLY A 102 -3.85 1.33 16.74
CA GLY A 102 -3.56 1.57 15.32
C GLY A 102 -3.83 0.37 14.41
N GLU A 103 -4.60 -0.60 14.88
CA GLU A 103 -4.82 -1.87 14.15
C GLU A 103 -5.80 -1.71 12.97
N GLY A 104 -6.59 -0.63 12.97
CA GLY A 104 -7.52 -0.29 11.89
C GLY A 104 -6.82 -0.09 10.54
N GLN A 105 -5.57 0.38 10.55
CA GLN A 105 -4.76 0.60 9.35
C GLN A 105 -4.59 -0.66 8.50
N TYR A 106 -4.48 -1.85 9.11
CA TYR A 106 -4.30 -3.12 8.39
C TYR A 106 -5.53 -3.51 7.58
N ILE A 107 -6.73 -3.17 8.06
CA ILE A 107 -7.98 -3.37 7.31
C ILE A 107 -7.94 -2.51 6.05
N PHE A 108 -7.57 -1.24 6.18
CA PHE A 108 -7.49 -0.32 5.04
C PHE A 108 -6.39 -0.71 4.05
N ILE A 109 -5.23 -1.20 4.52
CA ILE A 109 -4.16 -1.73 3.66
C ILE A 109 -4.68 -2.91 2.84
N ALA A 110 -5.29 -3.91 3.47
CA ALA A 110 -5.79 -5.08 2.76
C ALA A 110 -6.86 -4.71 1.72
N ILE A 111 -7.81 -3.83 2.07
CA ILE A 111 -8.82 -3.32 1.13
C ILE A 111 -8.14 -2.60 -0.03
N PHE A 112 -7.18 -1.72 0.25
CA PHE A 112 -6.44 -0.99 -0.77
C PHE A 112 -5.74 -1.96 -1.74
N GLU A 113 -4.96 -2.92 -1.25
CA GLU A 113 -4.22 -3.87 -2.08
C GLU A 113 -5.14 -4.74 -2.95
N ILE A 114 -6.25 -5.25 -2.38
CA ILE A 114 -7.22 -6.07 -3.12
C ILE A 114 -7.81 -5.28 -4.28
N PHE A 115 -8.33 -4.09 -4.01
CA PHE A 115 -8.92 -3.25 -5.05
C PHE A 115 -7.87 -2.74 -6.03
N TYR A 116 -6.62 -2.56 -5.60
CA TYR A 116 -5.51 -2.14 -6.45
C TYR A 116 -5.21 -3.21 -7.49
N ILE A 117 -5.04 -4.46 -7.06
CA ILE A 117 -4.76 -5.59 -7.97
C ILE A 117 -5.92 -5.79 -8.95
N GLN A 118 -7.17 -5.77 -8.46
CA GLN A 118 -8.34 -5.93 -9.33
C GLN A 118 -8.46 -4.80 -10.36
N TYR A 119 -8.23 -3.56 -9.93
CA TYR A 119 -8.28 -2.38 -10.78
C TYR A 119 -7.17 -2.39 -11.84
N SER A 120 -5.93 -2.61 -11.41
CA SER A 120 -4.75 -2.65 -12.27
C SER A 120 -4.86 -3.79 -13.30
N TRP A 121 -5.38 -4.95 -12.90
CA TRP A 121 -5.67 -6.05 -13.82
C TRP A 121 -6.77 -5.71 -14.82
N ALA A 122 -7.91 -5.18 -14.36
CA ALA A 122 -9.03 -4.85 -15.24
C ALA A 122 -8.63 -3.88 -16.37
N ARG A 123 -7.70 -2.96 -16.09
CA ARG A 123 -7.15 -2.00 -17.06
C ARG A 123 -6.15 -2.63 -18.03
N SER A 124 -5.33 -3.59 -17.56
CA SER A 124 -4.17 -4.10 -18.31
C SER A 124 -4.41 -5.45 -18.99
N LYS A 125 -5.44 -6.20 -18.61
CA LYS A 125 -5.67 -7.59 -19.07
C LYS A 125 -5.66 -7.75 -20.58
N TYR A 126 -6.26 -6.83 -21.35
CA TYR A 126 -6.33 -6.94 -22.80
C TYR A 126 -4.95 -6.78 -23.45
N ILE A 127 -4.13 -5.89 -22.90
CA ILE A 127 -2.74 -5.70 -23.33
C ILE A 127 -1.92 -6.93 -22.94
N ALA A 128 -2.09 -7.42 -21.71
CA ALA A 128 -1.41 -8.62 -21.22
C ALA A 128 -1.69 -9.85 -22.08
N TYR A 129 -2.95 -10.10 -22.45
CA TYR A 129 -3.33 -11.19 -23.35
C TYR A 129 -2.65 -11.10 -24.73
N GLY A 130 -2.47 -9.89 -25.25
CA GLY A 130 -1.81 -9.68 -26.55
C GLY A 130 -0.31 -9.99 -26.54
N VAL A 131 0.35 -9.88 -25.39
CA VAL A 131 1.81 -9.98 -25.28
C VAL A 131 2.27 -11.29 -24.65
N MET A 132 1.60 -11.74 -23.57
CA MET A 132 1.96 -12.93 -22.79
C MET A 132 0.71 -13.72 -22.38
N PRO A 133 0.00 -14.39 -23.31
CA PRO A 133 -1.30 -15.01 -23.03
C PRO A 133 -1.25 -16.08 -21.93
N TRP A 134 -0.23 -16.96 -21.93
CA TRP A 134 -0.06 -18.00 -20.90
C TRP A 134 0.13 -17.42 -19.49
N CYS A 135 0.99 -16.42 -19.34
CA CYS A 135 1.20 -15.77 -18.04
C CYS A 135 -0.05 -15.00 -17.60
N THR A 136 -0.83 -14.48 -18.56
CA THR A 136 -2.06 -13.73 -18.31
C THR A 136 -3.16 -14.63 -17.75
N GLU A 137 -3.27 -15.89 -18.18
CA GLU A 137 -4.21 -16.85 -17.59
C GLU A 137 -3.90 -17.13 -16.12
N ILE A 138 -2.62 -17.41 -15.81
CA ILE A 138 -2.16 -17.63 -14.42
C ILE A 138 -2.41 -16.38 -13.58
N CYS A 139 -2.05 -15.20 -14.10
CA CYS A 139 -2.26 -13.94 -13.40
C CYS A 139 -3.76 -13.64 -13.19
N GLY A 140 -4.63 -14.05 -14.12
CA GLY A 140 -6.08 -13.94 -13.96
C GLY A 140 -6.61 -14.74 -12.77
N TRP A 141 -6.12 -15.96 -12.58
CA TRP A 141 -6.42 -16.77 -11.39
C TRP A 141 -5.90 -16.10 -10.12
N ILE A 142 -4.67 -15.61 -10.14
CA ILE A 142 -4.05 -14.91 -9.02
C ILE A 142 -4.87 -13.69 -8.59
N VAL A 143 -5.34 -12.89 -9.55
CA VAL A 143 -6.19 -11.71 -9.28
C VAL A 143 -7.53 -12.14 -8.68
N TRP A 144 -8.12 -13.25 -9.15
CA TRP A 144 -9.36 -13.77 -8.58
C TRP A 144 -9.19 -14.25 -7.14
N PHE A 145 -8.06 -14.89 -6.83
CA PHE A 145 -7.71 -15.37 -5.49
C PHE A 145 -7.11 -14.29 -4.57
N SER A 146 -6.86 -13.07 -5.06
CA SER A 146 -6.20 -12.03 -4.27
C SER A 146 -6.87 -11.72 -2.93
N PRO A 147 -8.20 -11.75 -2.75
CA PRO A 147 -8.80 -11.55 -1.43
C PRO A 147 -8.39 -12.63 -0.43
N ALA A 148 -8.30 -13.89 -0.86
CA ALA A 148 -7.89 -15.00 0.00
C ALA A 148 -6.41 -14.90 0.39
N LEU A 149 -5.59 -14.27 -0.44
CA LEU A 149 -4.15 -14.05 -0.18
C LEU A 149 -3.91 -12.82 0.72
N LEU A 150 -4.73 -11.78 0.56
CA LEU A 150 -4.51 -10.46 1.18
C LEU A 150 -5.38 -10.18 2.41
N ILE A 151 -6.46 -10.91 2.66
CA ILE A 151 -7.24 -10.77 3.92
C ILE A 151 -6.52 -11.37 5.14
N PRO A 152 -5.77 -12.50 5.04
CA PRO A 152 -5.15 -13.11 6.20
C PRO A 152 -4.24 -12.19 7.03
N GLN A 153 -3.57 -11.20 6.43
CA GLN A 153 -2.73 -10.23 7.15
C GLN A 153 -3.51 -9.38 8.18
N VAL A 154 -4.83 -9.32 8.07
CA VAL A 154 -5.71 -8.59 9.00
C VAL A 154 -6.09 -9.44 10.23
N ILE A 155 -5.91 -10.77 10.17
CA ILE A 155 -6.28 -11.67 11.26
C ILE A 155 -5.45 -11.39 12.53
N PRO A 156 -4.10 -11.30 12.46
CA PRO A 156 -3.30 -10.98 13.64
C PRO A 156 -3.67 -9.67 14.33
N PRO A 157 -3.77 -8.51 13.64
CA PRO A 157 -4.11 -7.23 14.28
C PRO A 157 -5.53 -7.19 14.89
N ILE A 158 -6.49 -7.93 14.30
CA ILE A 158 -7.81 -8.11 14.94
C ILE A 158 -7.71 -8.99 16.18
N SER A 159 -6.90 -10.05 16.12
CA SER A 159 -6.70 -10.99 17.23
C SER A 159 -6.03 -10.32 18.44
N THR A 160 -5.03 -9.46 18.21
CA THR A 160 -4.39 -8.65 19.26
C THR A 160 -5.38 -7.67 19.90
N THR A 161 -6.27 -7.07 19.11
CA THR A 161 -7.31 -6.14 19.61
C THR A 161 -8.30 -6.83 20.55
N VAL A 162 -8.62 -8.11 20.33
CA VAL A 162 -9.50 -8.88 21.24
C VAL A 162 -8.74 -9.55 22.40
N GLY A 163 -7.46 -9.24 22.58
CA GLY A 163 -6.64 -9.73 23.68
C GLY A 163 -6.02 -11.12 23.45
N TYR A 164 -6.01 -11.64 22.22
CA TYR A 164 -5.42 -12.93 21.89
C TYR A 164 -3.95 -12.78 21.50
N PHE A 165 -3.05 -13.06 22.44
CA PHE A 165 -1.61 -12.97 22.26
C PHE A 165 -0.96 -14.36 22.40
N ASN A 166 -0.37 -14.86 21.31
CA ASN A 166 0.53 -16.01 21.34
C ASN A 166 1.68 -15.81 20.32
N ASP A 167 2.72 -16.64 20.41
CA ASP A 167 3.89 -16.54 19.54
C ASP A 167 3.53 -16.69 18.05
N THR A 168 2.57 -17.56 17.73
CA THR A 168 2.09 -17.76 16.35
C THR A 168 1.44 -16.49 15.77
N ILE A 169 0.60 -15.81 16.55
CA ILE A 169 -0.07 -14.57 16.17
C ILE A 169 0.96 -13.46 15.98
N TYR A 170 1.97 -13.40 16.85
CA TYR A 170 3.07 -12.47 16.71
C TYR A 170 3.87 -12.70 15.42
N LEU A 171 4.21 -13.95 15.10
CA LEU A 171 4.88 -14.29 13.84
C LEU A 171 3.99 -13.95 12.63
N MET A 172 2.71 -14.29 12.68
CA MET A 172 1.77 -13.96 11.60
C MET A 172 1.61 -12.45 11.41
N PHE A 173 1.63 -11.67 12.49
CA PHE A 173 1.56 -10.20 12.46
C PHE A 173 2.73 -9.58 11.69
N ILE A 174 3.91 -10.20 11.75
CA ILE A 174 5.11 -9.75 11.04
C ILE A 174 5.11 -10.24 9.59
N TYR A 175 4.94 -11.53 9.36
CA TYR A 175 5.20 -12.14 8.05
C TYR A 175 4.05 -12.01 7.05
N LEU A 176 2.79 -11.96 7.50
CA LEU A 176 1.66 -11.85 6.56
C LEU A 176 1.62 -10.51 5.82
N PRO A 177 1.85 -9.34 6.47
CA PRO A 177 1.95 -8.08 5.74
C PRO A 177 3.13 -8.03 4.76
N ILE A 178 4.28 -8.62 5.13
CA ILE A 178 5.44 -8.70 4.22
C ILE A 178 5.09 -9.55 2.99
N ALA A 179 4.44 -10.69 3.18
CA ALA A 179 4.01 -11.56 2.08
C ALA A 179 2.97 -10.88 1.18
N ALA A 180 2.00 -10.17 1.76
CA ALA A 180 1.01 -9.38 1.02
C ALA A 180 1.67 -8.27 0.18
N ALA A 181 2.57 -7.50 0.78
CA ALA A 181 3.31 -6.45 0.08
C ALA A 181 4.18 -7.03 -1.04
N ALA A 182 4.88 -8.15 -0.80
CA ALA A 182 5.67 -8.84 -1.80
C ALA A 182 4.82 -9.29 -2.99
N PHE A 183 3.63 -9.84 -2.70
CA PHE A 183 2.68 -10.25 -3.73
C PHE A 183 2.21 -9.07 -4.59
N THR A 184 1.83 -7.94 -3.96
CA THR A 184 1.43 -6.71 -4.65
C THR A 184 2.56 -6.18 -5.55
N VAL A 185 3.80 -6.15 -5.05
CA VAL A 185 4.97 -5.69 -5.81
C VAL A 185 5.32 -6.62 -6.98
N LEU A 186 5.23 -7.94 -6.79
CA LEU A 186 5.47 -8.91 -7.85
C LEU A 186 4.42 -8.79 -8.96
N PHE A 187 3.16 -8.54 -8.59
CA PHE A 187 2.09 -8.26 -9.55
C PHE A 187 2.39 -6.99 -10.38
N ASP A 188 2.86 -5.92 -9.74
CA ASP A 188 3.28 -4.70 -10.46
C ASP A 188 4.48 -4.95 -11.39
N CYS A 189 5.46 -5.72 -10.95
CA CYS A 189 6.60 -6.11 -11.77
C CYS A 189 6.14 -6.89 -13.01
N PHE A 190 5.18 -7.82 -12.84
CA PHE A 190 4.59 -8.55 -13.96
C PHE A 190 3.90 -7.59 -14.95
N LEU A 191 3.07 -6.66 -14.47
CA LEU A 191 2.42 -5.67 -15.33
C LEU A 191 3.44 -4.80 -16.05
N LEU A 192 4.49 -4.35 -15.36
CA LEU A 192 5.56 -3.57 -15.96
C LEU A 192 6.27 -4.33 -17.08
N VAL A 193 6.60 -5.60 -16.87
CA VAL A 193 7.22 -6.47 -17.89
C VAL A 193 6.29 -6.60 -19.10
N VAL A 194 4.99 -6.80 -18.88
CA VAL A 194 3.97 -6.81 -19.94
C VAL A 194 3.97 -5.50 -20.72
N PHE A 195 3.94 -4.35 -20.05
CA PHE A 195 3.93 -3.04 -20.70
C PHE A 195 5.23 -2.75 -21.48
N ILE A 196 6.39 -3.12 -20.93
CA ILE A 196 7.68 -2.98 -21.63
C ILE A 196 7.69 -3.82 -22.90
N ASN A 197 7.24 -5.08 -22.80
CA ASN A 197 7.18 -5.97 -23.97
C ASN A 197 6.17 -5.48 -25.01
N TYR A 198 5.02 -4.95 -24.58
CA TYR A 198 4.02 -4.33 -25.46
C TYR A 198 4.63 -3.17 -26.26
N ILE A 199 5.30 -2.23 -25.58
CA ILE A 199 5.96 -1.09 -26.22
C ILE A 199 7.05 -1.56 -27.17
N ARG A 200 7.87 -2.54 -26.76
CA ARG A 200 8.94 -3.09 -27.61
C ARG A 200 8.39 -3.74 -28.88
N GLN A 201 7.27 -4.46 -28.78
CA GLN A 201 6.65 -5.07 -29.97
C GLN A 201 6.07 -4.00 -30.91
N HIS A 202 5.38 -2.99 -30.38
CA HIS A 202 4.81 -1.92 -31.20
C HIS A 202 5.85 -0.99 -31.82
N THR A 203 6.93 -0.65 -31.10
CA THR A 203 8.07 0.12 -31.65
C THR A 203 8.78 -0.59 -32.79
N VAL A 204 8.91 -1.91 -32.71
CA VAL A 204 9.62 -2.72 -33.72
C VAL A 204 8.73 -3.03 -34.93
N MET A 205 7.41 -3.22 -34.74
CA MET A 205 6.51 -3.65 -35.81
C MET A 205 5.81 -2.51 -36.57
N SER A 206 5.70 -1.30 -36.00
CA SER A 206 5.06 -0.17 -36.68
C SER A 206 5.81 1.13 -36.42
N ALA A 207 6.74 1.47 -37.31
CA ALA A 207 7.43 2.77 -37.28
C ALA A 207 6.48 3.97 -37.60
N ALA A 208 5.22 3.69 -37.97
CA ALA A 208 4.22 4.69 -38.34
C ALA A 208 3.21 4.99 -37.22
N ASP A 209 3.03 4.10 -36.25
CA ASP A 209 2.08 4.31 -35.15
C ASP A 209 2.77 5.03 -33.99
N ALA A 210 2.43 6.30 -33.80
CA ALA A 210 2.87 7.05 -32.63
C ALA A 210 2.35 6.37 -31.36
N ILE A 211 3.28 5.87 -30.53
CA ILE A 211 2.97 5.30 -29.22
C ILE A 211 2.25 6.36 -28.40
N SER A 212 1.11 6.01 -27.80
CA SER A 212 0.42 6.94 -26.91
C SER A 212 1.35 7.37 -25.77
N PRO A 213 1.53 8.68 -25.51
CA PRO A 213 2.45 9.20 -24.49
C PRO A 213 2.14 8.67 -23.09
N GLN A 214 0.90 8.20 -22.86
CA GLN A 214 0.48 7.57 -21.61
C GLN A 214 1.25 6.29 -21.30
N PHE A 215 1.62 5.49 -22.31
CA PHE A 215 2.39 4.26 -22.09
C PHE A 215 3.85 4.55 -21.69
N LEU A 216 4.45 5.61 -22.24
CA LEU A 216 5.82 6.02 -21.88
C LEU A 216 5.91 6.48 -20.43
N ILE A 217 4.89 7.22 -19.96
CA ILE A 217 4.75 7.60 -18.54
C ILE A 217 4.70 6.34 -17.66
N ILE A 218 3.85 5.37 -18.02
CA ILE A 218 3.71 4.11 -17.26
C ILE A 218 5.04 3.38 -17.17
N THR A 219 5.84 3.31 -18.24
CA THR A 219 7.13 2.60 -18.19
C THR A 219 8.16 3.32 -17.33
N LYS A 220 8.26 4.65 -17.47
CA LYS A 220 9.23 5.47 -16.71
C LYS A 220 8.91 5.45 -15.22
N TYR A 221 7.70 5.82 -14.82
CA TYR A 221 7.33 5.88 -13.40
C TYR A 221 7.06 4.49 -12.80
N GLY A 222 6.58 3.54 -13.61
CA GLY A 222 6.35 2.16 -13.18
C GLY A 222 7.64 1.42 -12.81
N THR A 223 8.73 1.65 -13.54
CA THR A 223 10.05 1.08 -13.19
C THR A 223 10.53 1.59 -11.84
N THR A 224 10.46 2.91 -11.63
CA THR A 224 10.82 3.53 -10.35
C THR A 224 9.96 3.01 -9.21
N ALA A 225 8.65 2.87 -9.42
CA ALA A 225 7.70 2.34 -8.44
C ALA A 225 7.95 0.85 -8.10
N CYS A 226 8.38 0.03 -9.07
CA CYS A 226 8.72 -1.37 -8.80
C CYS A 226 10.03 -1.48 -7.98
N ILE A 227 11.08 -0.75 -8.37
CA ILE A 227 12.36 -0.73 -7.62
C ILE A 227 12.13 -0.29 -6.18
N ALA A 228 11.33 0.76 -6.01
CA ALA A 228 10.86 1.24 -4.73
C ALA A 228 10.16 0.16 -3.90
N GLY A 229 9.13 -0.47 -4.48
CA GLY A 229 8.36 -1.50 -3.82
C GLY A 229 9.24 -2.67 -3.37
N ILE A 230 10.11 -3.17 -4.24
CA ILE A 230 11.05 -4.25 -3.93
C ILE A 230 11.98 -3.83 -2.79
N THR A 231 12.53 -2.62 -2.85
CA THR A 231 13.44 -2.10 -1.81
C THR A 231 12.70 -1.97 -0.47
N SER A 232 11.49 -1.43 -0.46
CA SER A 232 10.68 -1.28 0.76
C SER A 232 10.31 -2.64 1.37
N VAL A 233 9.92 -3.63 0.56
CA VAL A 233 9.65 -5.00 1.02
C VAL A 233 10.92 -5.65 1.57
N GLY A 234 12.06 -5.52 0.88
CA GLY A 234 13.34 -6.06 1.32
C GLY A 234 13.82 -5.44 2.65
N LEU A 235 13.66 -4.12 2.79
CA LEU A 235 13.95 -3.40 4.03
C LEU A 235 13.04 -3.85 5.16
N LEU A 236 11.73 -4.00 4.90
CA LEU A 236 10.77 -4.47 5.90
C LEU A 236 11.04 -5.92 6.31
N GLY A 237 11.47 -6.78 5.38
CA GLY A 237 11.91 -8.15 5.66
C GLY A 237 13.16 -8.18 6.53
N GLY A 238 14.20 -7.43 6.17
CA GLY A 238 15.45 -7.36 6.93
C GLY A 238 15.32 -6.66 8.29
N ALA A 239 14.34 -5.77 8.44
CA ALA A 239 14.02 -5.07 9.68
C ALA A 239 13.73 -6.01 10.85
N THR A 240 13.12 -7.15 10.53
CA THR A 240 12.68 -8.14 11.52
C THR A 240 13.84 -8.75 12.30
N GLU A 241 15.07 -8.62 11.81
CA GLU A 241 16.28 -9.16 12.42
C GLU A 241 17.17 -8.12 13.12
N VAL A 242 17.05 -6.81 12.82
CA VAL A 242 18.12 -5.84 13.16
C VAL A 242 17.65 -4.60 13.94
N ASP A 243 16.55 -3.93 13.56
CA ASP A 243 15.90 -2.83 14.30
C ASP A 243 14.64 -2.33 13.53
N MET A 244 13.45 -2.50 14.11
CA MET A 244 12.19 -2.09 13.44
C MET A 244 12.06 -0.56 13.29
N GLU A 245 12.64 0.24 14.20
CA GLU A 245 12.49 1.69 14.16
C GLU A 245 13.31 2.30 13.01
N LEU A 246 14.51 1.77 12.76
CA LEU A 246 15.36 2.17 11.64
C LEU A 246 14.74 1.79 10.29
N ALA A 247 14.19 0.59 10.19
CA ALA A 247 13.57 0.14 8.94
C ALA A 247 12.31 0.92 8.60
N TYR A 248 11.49 1.26 9.59
CA TYR A 248 10.32 2.12 9.39
C TYR A 248 10.74 3.52 8.89
N ASN A 249 11.84 4.05 9.41
CA ASN A 249 12.38 5.34 8.94
C ASN A 249 12.88 5.24 7.50
N LEU A 250 13.51 4.12 7.14
CA LEU A 250 14.02 3.88 5.79
C LEU A 250 12.89 3.67 4.77
N THR A 251 11.78 3.01 5.15
CA THR A 251 10.62 2.85 4.26
C THR A 251 9.85 4.15 4.06
N VAL A 252 9.69 4.97 5.11
CA VAL A 252 9.12 6.32 4.98
C VAL A 252 10.02 7.22 4.12
N LEU A 253 11.34 7.17 4.35
CA LEU A 253 12.31 7.93 3.57
C LEU A 253 12.35 7.49 2.11
N SER A 254 12.35 6.17 1.83
CA SER A 254 12.32 5.66 0.46
C SER A 254 11.06 6.15 -0.26
N THR A 255 9.89 6.01 0.37
CA THR A 255 8.59 6.44 -0.18
C THR A 255 8.57 7.95 -0.43
N ALA A 256 9.09 8.76 0.50
CA ALA A 256 9.20 10.21 0.34
C ALA A 256 10.17 10.58 -0.79
N CYS A 257 11.35 9.96 -0.87
CA CYS A 257 12.33 10.19 -1.92
C CYS A 257 11.74 9.89 -3.31
N LEU A 258 10.88 8.89 -3.42
CA LEU A 258 10.22 8.53 -4.68
C LEU A 258 9.11 9.50 -5.07
N PHE A 259 8.36 10.02 -4.10
CA PHE A 259 7.42 11.12 -4.32
C PHE A 259 8.15 12.37 -4.84
N PHE A 260 9.31 12.70 -4.25
CA PHE A 260 10.14 13.81 -4.72
C PHE A 260 10.75 13.53 -6.10
N PHE A 261 11.24 12.32 -6.34
CA PHE A 261 11.85 11.95 -7.63
C PHE A 261 10.82 11.91 -8.76
N SER A 262 9.60 11.45 -8.48
CA SER A 262 8.49 11.47 -9.44
C SER A 262 7.93 12.87 -9.70
N TRP A 263 8.07 13.81 -8.76
CA TRP A 263 7.72 15.23 -8.96
C TRP A 263 8.77 16.01 -9.78
N LEU A 264 10.04 15.65 -9.67
CA LEU A 264 11.16 16.33 -10.35
C LEU A 264 11.39 15.87 -11.81
N CYS A 265 10.80 14.75 -12.22
CA CYS A 265 11.03 14.07 -13.50
C CYS A 265 9.82 14.09 -14.42
#